data_AF-A0A2E7NH66-F1
#
_entry.id   AF-A0A2E7NH66-F1
#
_cell.length_a   1.000
_cell.length_b   1.000
_cell.length_c   1.000
_cell.angle_alpha   90.00
_cell.angle_beta   90.00
_cell.angle_gamma   90.00
#
_symmetry.space_group_name_H-M   'P 1'
#
loop_
_entity.id
_entity.type
_entity.pdbx_description
1 polymer ?
#
loop_
_entity_poly.entity_id
_entity_poly.type
_entity_poly.pdbx_seq_one_letter_code
_entity_poly.pdbx_strand_id
1 'polypeptide(L)'
;MECKTRYQCSHCNEIHKDEDDARECCQPEVWEVYECGECGKLHGSDKMAAKSCCEQLVKCPSCSRDYGQYNIASHSIEVAGHCPACNPLFTVDEQFKIEDLHYIHTGTNVSILQGGW
;
A
#
# COMPACT_ATOMS: atom_id res chain seq x y z
N MET A 1 -24.06 -52.21 18.57
CA MET A 1 -23.05 -51.79 17.58
C MET A 1 -23.05 -50.27 17.61
N GLU A 2 -21.91 -49.65 17.94
CA GLU A 2 -21.81 -48.19 18.04
C GLU A 2 -21.34 -47.62 16.69
N CYS A 3 -22.10 -46.70 16.13
CA CYS A 3 -21.70 -45.94 14.95
C CYS A 3 -20.97 -44.67 15.42
N LYS A 4 -19.82 -44.35 14.81
CA LYS A 4 -19.08 -43.11 15.09
C LYS A 4 -19.12 -42.23 13.86
N THR A 5 -19.53 -40.97 14.05
CA THR A 5 -19.48 -39.95 13.00
C THR A 5 -18.03 -39.62 12.66
N ARG A 6 -17.77 -39.42 11.38
CA ARG A 6 -16.50 -38.97 10.79
C ARG A 6 -16.79 -37.94 9.72
N TYR A 7 -15.82 -37.11 9.41
CA TYR A 7 -15.96 -36.02 8.45
C TYR A 7 -14.90 -36.18 7.37
N GLN A 8 -15.28 -36.08 6.09
CA GLN A 8 -14.36 -36.30 4.98
C GLN A 8 -14.13 -34.99 4.24
N CYS A 9 -12.86 -34.62 4.03
CA CYS A 9 -12.49 -33.47 3.22
C CYS A 9 -12.91 -33.70 1.76
N SER A 10 -13.61 -32.74 1.17
CA SER A 10 -14.11 -32.86 -0.22
C SER A 10 -13.03 -32.69 -1.28
N HIS A 11 -11.87 -32.14 -0.94
CA HIS A 11 -10.77 -31.88 -1.87
C HIS A 11 -9.77 -33.04 -1.93
N CYS A 12 -9.21 -33.46 -0.78
CA CYS A 12 -8.20 -34.51 -0.71
C CYS A 12 -8.74 -35.89 -0.30
N ASN A 13 -10.02 -35.99 0.09
CA ASN A 13 -10.67 -37.20 0.61
C ASN A 13 -10.10 -37.75 1.94
N GLU A 14 -9.32 -36.98 2.68
CA GLU A 14 -8.91 -37.37 4.04
C GLU A 14 -10.11 -37.42 4.99
N ILE A 15 -10.10 -38.40 5.90
CA ILE A 15 -11.14 -38.60 6.90
C ILE A 15 -10.65 -38.10 8.26
N HIS A 16 -11.35 -37.10 8.78
CA HIS A 16 -11.10 -36.44 10.05
C HIS A 16 -12.09 -36.88 11.12
N LYS A 17 -11.73 -36.61 12.37
CA LYS A 17 -12.50 -37.04 13.54
C LYS A 17 -13.60 -36.05 13.90
N ASP A 18 -13.40 -34.79 13.54
CA ASP A 18 -14.24 -33.65 13.79
C ASP A 18 -14.41 -32.83 12.51
N GLU A 19 -15.44 -31.99 12.49
CA GLU A 19 -15.85 -31.23 11.31
C GLU A 19 -14.83 -30.13 10.99
N ASP A 20 -14.29 -29.46 12.02
CA ASP A 20 -13.38 -28.33 11.87
C ASP A 20 -12.07 -28.76 11.21
N ASP A 21 -11.47 -29.89 11.64
CA ASP A 21 -10.30 -30.47 10.99
C ASP A 21 -10.56 -30.76 9.49
N ALA A 22 -11.76 -31.26 9.14
CA ALA A 22 -12.12 -31.52 7.75
C ALA A 22 -12.34 -30.24 6.93
N ARG A 23 -12.74 -29.14 7.57
CA ARG A 23 -12.90 -27.82 6.93
C ARG A 23 -11.56 -27.14 6.69
N GLU A 24 -10.61 -27.31 7.61
CA GLU A 24 -9.28 -26.68 7.54
C GLU A 24 -8.28 -27.45 6.68
N CYS A 25 -8.44 -28.78 6.53
CA CYS A 25 -7.54 -29.68 5.79
C CYS A 25 -7.14 -29.19 4.37
N CYS A 26 -8.05 -28.55 3.64
CA CYS A 26 -7.80 -28.00 2.31
C CYS A 26 -8.47 -26.62 2.14
N GLN A 27 -8.49 -25.83 3.21
CA GLN A 27 -9.07 -24.49 3.16
C GLN A 27 -8.35 -23.67 2.08
N PRO A 28 -9.07 -23.04 1.13
CA PRO A 28 -8.45 -22.18 0.14
C PRO A 28 -7.78 -21.00 0.84
N GLU A 29 -6.58 -20.68 0.40
CA GLU A 29 -5.83 -19.54 0.90
C GLU A 29 -6.45 -18.24 0.37
N VAL A 30 -6.70 -17.29 1.29
CA VAL A 30 -7.27 -15.98 0.96
C VAL A 30 -6.14 -14.96 1.01
N TRP A 31 -5.96 -14.22 -0.09
CA TRP A 31 -4.97 -13.16 -0.21
C TRP A 31 -5.65 -11.81 -0.36
N GLU A 32 -5.12 -10.80 0.33
CA GLU A 32 -5.50 -9.42 0.07
C GLU A 32 -4.91 -8.96 -1.27
N VAL A 33 -5.76 -8.38 -2.11
CA VAL A 33 -5.36 -7.78 -3.38
C VAL A 33 -5.82 -6.34 -3.48
N TYR A 34 -5.03 -5.49 -4.14
CA TYR A 34 -5.32 -4.08 -4.33
C TYR A 34 -5.59 -3.77 -5.81
N GLU A 35 -6.69 -3.06 -6.06
CA GLU A 35 -7.12 -2.62 -7.39
C GLU A 35 -6.87 -1.12 -7.56
N CYS A 36 -6.40 -0.72 -8.74
CA CYS A 36 -6.34 0.68 -9.14
C CYS A 36 -7.76 1.21 -9.39
N GLY A 37 -8.17 2.24 -8.64
CA GLY A 37 -9.52 2.82 -8.76
C GLY A 37 -9.83 3.52 -10.09
N GLU A 38 -8.83 3.78 -10.94
CA GLU A 38 -9.05 4.43 -12.24
C GLU A 38 -9.14 3.44 -13.40
N CYS A 39 -8.19 2.50 -13.50
CA CYS A 39 -8.11 1.57 -14.63
C CYS A 39 -8.57 0.14 -14.30
N GLY A 40 -8.88 -0.16 -13.03
CA GLY A 40 -9.32 -1.48 -12.58
C GLY A 40 -8.22 -2.56 -12.57
N LYS A 41 -6.94 -2.18 -12.71
CA LYS A 41 -5.82 -3.13 -12.71
C LYS A 41 -5.55 -3.63 -11.30
N LEU A 42 -5.31 -4.94 -11.15
CA LEU A 42 -4.90 -5.57 -9.88
C LEU A 42 -3.38 -5.52 -9.70
N HIS A 43 -2.94 -5.26 -8.47
CA HIS A 43 -1.53 -5.11 -8.08
C HIS A 43 -1.10 -6.10 -6.98
N GLY A 44 -1.82 -7.21 -6.81
CA GLY A 44 -1.53 -8.17 -5.75
C GLY A 44 -1.57 -7.50 -4.37
N SER A 45 -0.63 -7.84 -3.50
CA SER A 45 -0.53 -7.29 -2.13
C SER A 45 0.13 -5.90 -2.06
N ASP A 46 0.56 -5.31 -3.18
CA ASP A 46 1.19 -3.99 -3.19
C ASP A 46 0.14 -2.86 -3.32
N LYS A 47 -0.25 -2.33 -2.16
CA LYS A 47 -1.17 -1.19 -2.06
C LYS A 47 -0.61 0.09 -2.69
N MET A 48 0.71 0.32 -2.64
CA MET A 48 1.31 1.51 -3.26
C MET A 48 1.27 1.42 -4.76
N ALA A 49 1.59 0.25 -5.32
CA ALA A 49 1.52 0.05 -6.76
C ALA A 49 0.10 0.27 -7.30
N ALA A 50 -0.94 -0.12 -6.56
CA ALA A 50 -2.32 0.19 -6.93
C ALA A 50 -2.63 1.70 -6.91
N LYS A 51 -2.13 2.42 -5.91
CA LYS A 51 -2.29 3.89 -5.80
C LYS A 51 -1.53 4.63 -6.89
N SER A 52 -0.28 4.26 -7.16
CA SER A 52 0.57 4.92 -8.14
C SER A 52 0.33 4.48 -9.59
N CYS A 53 -0.52 3.47 -9.83
CA CYS A 53 -0.75 2.92 -11.16
C CYS A 53 -1.18 3.97 -12.21
N CYS A 54 -2.04 4.90 -11.80
CA CYS A 54 -2.55 5.98 -12.65
C CYS A 54 -2.34 7.34 -11.98
N GLU A 55 -1.32 7.47 -11.14
CA GLU A 55 -1.10 8.73 -10.43
C GLU A 55 -0.79 9.88 -11.39
N GLN A 56 -1.29 11.07 -11.02
CA GLN A 56 -0.91 12.30 -11.70
C GLN A 56 0.51 12.69 -11.29
N LEU A 57 1.15 13.52 -12.12
CA LEU A 57 2.48 14.06 -11.85
C LEU A 57 2.37 15.51 -11.38
N VAL A 58 3.15 15.83 -10.34
CA VAL A 58 3.34 17.18 -9.84
C VAL A 58 4.71 17.68 -10.32
N LYS A 59 4.70 18.81 -11.02
CA LYS A 59 5.91 19.42 -11.58
C LYS A 59 6.46 20.49 -10.64
N CYS A 60 7.75 20.40 -10.29
CA CYS A 60 8.41 21.47 -9.56
C CYS A 60 8.57 22.71 -10.45
N PRO A 61 8.13 23.91 -10.01
CA PRO A 61 8.19 25.11 -10.85
C PRO A 61 9.62 25.65 -11.06
N SER A 62 10.59 25.22 -10.25
CA SER A 62 11.99 25.67 -10.38
C SER A 62 12.83 24.77 -11.28
N CYS A 63 12.86 23.46 -11.01
CA CYS A 63 13.67 22.52 -11.80
C CYS A 63 12.90 21.78 -12.90
N SER A 64 11.59 22.00 -13.02
CA SER A 64 10.69 21.33 -13.98
C SER A 64 10.67 19.79 -13.90
N ARG A 65 11.22 19.20 -12.84
CA ARG A 65 11.19 17.75 -12.61
C ARG A 65 9.79 17.33 -12.17
N ASP A 66 9.33 16.21 -12.71
CA ASP A 66 8.04 15.60 -12.39
C ASP A 66 8.19 14.58 -11.25
N TYR A 67 7.22 14.58 -10.34
CA TYR A 67 7.13 13.69 -9.19
C TYR A 67 5.74 13.06 -9.14
N GLY A 68 5.63 11.79 -8.76
CA GLY A 68 4.33 11.13 -8.56
C GLY A 68 3.52 11.82 -7.46
N GLN A 69 2.20 11.95 -7.61
CA GLN A 69 1.35 12.73 -6.68
C GLN A 69 1.47 12.30 -5.21
N TYR A 70 1.86 11.04 -4.95
CA TYR A 70 2.04 10.52 -3.59
C TYR A 70 3.51 10.51 -3.12
N ASN A 71 4.45 10.97 -3.95
CA ASN A 71 5.85 11.14 -3.57
C ASN A 71 6.00 12.32 -2.61
N ILE A 72 6.86 12.18 -1.61
CA ILE A 72 7.09 13.23 -0.59
C ILE A 72 7.58 14.56 -1.19
N ALA A 73 8.29 14.55 -2.32
CA ALA A 73 8.68 15.75 -3.04
C ALA A 73 7.48 16.48 -3.69
N SER A 74 6.42 15.77 -4.05
CA SER A 74 5.16 16.40 -4.50
C SER A 74 4.49 17.15 -3.36
N HIS A 75 4.48 16.58 -2.16
CA HIS A 75 3.95 17.26 -0.97
C HIS A 75 4.81 18.44 -0.54
N SER A 76 6.13 18.40 -0.74
CA SER A 76 6.98 19.57 -0.51
C SER A 76 6.67 20.70 -1.49
N ILE A 77 6.35 20.37 -2.75
CA ILE A 77 5.88 21.37 -3.73
C ILE A 77 4.54 21.97 -3.29
N GLU A 78 3.62 21.16 -2.79
CA GLU A 78 2.31 21.61 -2.30
C GLU A 78 2.43 22.55 -1.09
N VAL A 79 3.28 22.20 -0.12
CA VAL A 79 3.43 22.95 1.14
C VAL A 79 4.34 24.17 0.99
N ALA A 80 5.47 24.03 0.31
CA ALA A 80 6.55 25.01 0.28
C ALA A 80 6.88 25.52 -1.14
N GLY A 81 6.09 25.15 -2.15
CA GLY A 81 6.20 25.63 -3.53
C GLY A 81 7.28 24.96 -4.38
N HIS A 82 8.21 24.20 -3.77
CA HIS A 82 9.35 23.60 -4.45
C HIS A 82 9.69 22.19 -3.95
N CYS A 83 10.35 21.42 -4.80
CA CYS A 83 10.85 20.09 -4.41
C CYS A 83 12.03 20.20 -3.42
N PRO A 84 12.37 19.14 -2.69
CA PRO A 84 13.42 19.18 -1.65
C PRO A 84 14.81 19.46 -2.21
N ALA A 85 15.03 19.15 -3.49
CA ALA A 85 16.28 19.49 -4.18
C ALA A 85 16.40 21.00 -4.48
N CYS A 86 15.26 21.69 -4.68
CA CYS A 86 15.23 23.13 -4.97
C CYS A 86 15.03 23.98 -3.71
N ASN A 87 14.37 23.45 -2.68
CA ASN A 87 14.24 24.04 -1.37
C ASN A 87 14.74 23.06 -0.29
N PRO A 88 16.05 23.04 0.01
CA PRO A 88 16.62 22.08 0.97
C PRO A 88 16.46 22.51 2.44
N LEU A 89 15.93 23.71 2.70
CA LEU A 89 15.83 24.29 4.04
C LEU A 89 14.36 24.54 4.39
N PHE A 90 13.67 23.48 4.81
CA PHE A 90 12.32 23.60 5.35
C PHE A 90 12.34 24.13 6.79
N THR A 91 11.35 24.95 7.12
CA THR A 91 11.02 25.20 8.52
C THR A 91 10.51 23.92 9.18
N VAL A 92 10.59 23.87 10.51
CA VAL A 92 10.08 22.73 11.28
C VAL A 92 8.59 22.48 11.01
N ASP A 93 7.80 23.55 10.90
CA ASP A 93 6.36 23.45 10.62
C ASP A 93 6.08 22.93 9.20
N GLU A 94 6.85 23.35 8.20
CA GLU A 94 6.74 22.83 6.83
C GLU A 94 7.13 21.36 6.78
N GLN A 95 8.22 20.99 7.45
CA GLN A 95 8.65 19.60 7.55
C GLN A 95 7.53 18.71 8.10
N PHE A 96 6.96 19.06 9.25
CA PHE A 96 5.88 18.28 9.84
C PHE A 96 4.67 18.17 8.92
N LYS A 97 4.26 19.26 8.26
CA LYS A 97 3.14 19.21 7.30
C LYS A 97 3.42 18.30 6.11
N ILE A 98 4.63 18.34 5.56
CA ILE A 98 5.01 17.51 4.42
C ILE A 98 5.00 16.03 4.80
N GLU A 99 5.61 15.69 5.94
CA GLU A 99 5.71 14.33 6.45
C GLU A 99 4.33 13.77 6.85
N ASP A 100 3.48 14.59 7.49
CA ASP A 100 2.10 14.24 7.83
C ASP A 100 1.24 13.99 6.58
N LEU A 101 1.33 14.85 5.55
CA LEU A 101 0.62 14.64 4.28
C LEU A 101 1.06 13.33 3.61
N HIS A 102 2.37 13.07 3.61
CA HIS A 102 2.89 11.82 3.07
C HIS A 102 2.33 10.62 3.85
N TYR A 103 2.34 10.66 5.18
CA TYR A 103 1.79 9.59 6.01
C TYR A 103 0.28 9.39 5.79
N ILE A 104 -0.50 10.45 5.67
CA ILE A 104 -1.94 10.35 5.40
C ILE A 104 -2.19 9.62 4.06
N HIS A 105 -1.41 9.93 3.03
CA HIS A 105 -1.60 9.32 1.71
C HIS A 105 -0.98 7.95 1.55
N THR A 106 0.17 7.67 2.16
CA THR A 106 0.92 6.42 1.96
C THR A 106 0.84 5.48 3.16
N GLY A 107 0.60 5.99 4.37
CA GLY A 107 0.72 5.23 5.61
C GLY A 107 2.17 4.91 5.97
N THR A 108 3.14 5.49 5.26
CA THR A 108 4.58 5.31 5.51
C THR A 108 5.16 6.57 6.12
N ASN A 109 5.94 6.42 7.19
CA ASN A 109 6.70 7.50 7.77
C ASN A 109 8.03 7.64 7.04
N VAL A 110 8.29 8.84 6.51
CA VAL A 110 9.53 9.18 5.81
C VAL A 110 9.95 10.55 6.29
N SER A 111 11.23 10.70 6.63
CA SER A 111 11.77 12.04 6.89
C SER A 111 12.12 12.72 5.58
N ILE A 112 11.69 13.97 5.38
CA ILE A 112 12.04 14.79 4.19
C ILE A 112 13.47 15.35 4.21
N LEU A 113 14.27 14.98 5.22
CA LEU A 113 15.67 15.41 5.35
C LEU A 113 16.70 14.30 5.07
N GLN A 114 16.30 13.02 5.07
CA GLN A 114 17.22 11.87 4.96
C GLN A 114 17.63 11.46 3.52
N GLY A 115 17.29 12.23 2.49
CA GLY A 115 17.81 12.10 1.13
C GLY A 115 17.37 10.83 0.41
N GLY A 116 16.18 10.85 -0.19
CA GLY A 116 15.64 9.73 -0.99
C GLY A 116 14.39 10.10 -1.79
N TRP A 117 14.39 11.26 -2.45
CA TRP A 117 13.23 11.86 -3.14
C TRP A 117 13.22 11.63 -4.65
#